data_AF-A0A532B165-F1
#
_entry.id   AF-A0A532B165-F1
#
_cell.length_a   1.000
_cell.length_b   1.000
_cell.length_c   1.000
_cell.angle_alpha   90.00
_cell.angle_beta   90.00
_cell.angle_gamma   90.00
#
_symmetry.space_group_name_H-M   'P 1'
#
loop_
_entity.id
_entity.type
_entity.pdbx_description
1 polymer ?
#
loop_
_entity_poly.entity_id
_entity_poly.type
_entity_poly.pdbx_seq_one_letter_code
_entity_poly.pdbx_strand_id
1 'polypeptide(L)'
;GRLAPKKLLAVENPVTVERVTGIFEDRIGRATGLSGVEAAGAVLRLGNVKMAGAIRMVSVSRGHDPRDFALFAFGGAGPLHATALARELGLPKVLVPARPGITNALGCVVADLRHDFVNTVNQPVASLDETQLHGVLERHRNEGEELIGKEAVKPEMIRVTHSADMQFVGQTHIINVPLPSSAVTREGLQQLFEKAYFARFKVQLPEIRANLVN
;
A
#
# COMPACT_ATOMS: atom_id res chain seq x y z
N GLY A 1 -8.83 11.02 -27.76
CA GLY A 1 -9.78 9.90 -27.74
C GLY A 1 -9.79 9.09 -26.44
N ARG A 2 -9.89 9.74 -25.27
CA ARG A 2 -10.18 9.11 -23.95
C ARG A 2 -10.77 10.13 -22.98
N LEU A 3 -10.28 11.37 -23.07
CA LEU A 3 -10.86 12.56 -22.43
C LEU A 3 -11.70 13.34 -23.44
N ALA A 4 -12.74 14.01 -22.95
CA ALA A 4 -13.55 14.96 -23.71
C ALA A 4 -13.03 16.38 -23.44
N PRO A 5 -12.31 17.03 -24.39
CA PRO A 5 -11.63 18.30 -24.14
C PRO A 5 -12.56 19.41 -23.63
N LYS A 6 -13.79 19.46 -24.18
CA LYS A 6 -14.83 20.44 -23.80
C LYS A 6 -15.42 20.22 -22.39
N LYS A 7 -15.13 19.09 -21.74
CA LYS A 7 -15.64 18.73 -20.41
C LYS A 7 -14.56 18.80 -19.33
N LEU A 8 -13.37 19.31 -19.64
CA LEU A 8 -12.32 19.50 -18.65
C LEU A 8 -12.62 20.74 -17.81
N LEU A 9 -12.74 20.55 -16.49
CA LEU A 9 -13.26 21.57 -15.56
C LEU A 9 -12.19 22.54 -15.03
N ALA A 10 -10.91 22.27 -15.27
CA ALA A 10 -9.78 23.00 -14.69
C ALA A 10 -8.68 23.25 -15.73
N VAL A 11 -9.03 23.90 -16.85
CA VAL A 11 -8.07 24.25 -17.90
C VAL A 11 -8.26 25.71 -18.27
N GLU A 12 -7.31 26.56 -17.86
CA GLU A 12 -7.31 28.00 -18.20
C GLU A 12 -7.04 28.23 -19.69
N ASN A 13 -6.20 27.39 -20.31
CA ASN A 13 -5.80 27.47 -21.70
C ASN A 13 -6.13 26.17 -22.45
N PRO A 14 -7.36 26.02 -22.98
CA PRO A 14 -7.77 24.78 -23.65
C PRO A 14 -6.94 24.53 -24.91
N VAL A 15 -6.45 23.30 -25.04
CA VAL A 15 -5.65 22.86 -26.19
C VAL A 15 -6.53 22.04 -27.13
N THR A 16 -6.41 22.29 -28.43
CA THR A 16 -7.13 21.50 -29.45
C THR A 16 -6.49 20.13 -29.64
N VAL A 17 -7.29 19.14 -30.04
CA VAL A 17 -6.78 17.78 -30.30
C VAL A 17 -5.79 17.81 -31.46
N GLU A 18 -6.05 18.67 -32.46
CA GLU A 18 -5.20 18.88 -33.62
C GLU A 18 -3.82 19.39 -33.21
N ARG A 19 -3.76 20.35 -32.28
CA ARG A 19 -2.49 20.86 -31.74
C ARG A 19 -1.73 19.79 -30.98
N VAL A 20 -2.41 18.98 -30.17
CA VAL A 20 -1.78 17.86 -29.45
C VAL A 20 -1.25 16.81 -30.44
N THR A 21 -2.01 16.47 -31.46
CA THR A 21 -1.59 15.53 -32.52
C THR A 21 -0.34 16.03 -33.23
N GLY A 22 -0.29 17.31 -33.63
CA GLY A 22 0.89 17.92 -34.25
C GLY A 22 2.13 17.84 -33.35
N ILE A 23 1.97 18.09 -32.04
CA ILE A 23 3.08 17.95 -31.08
C ILE A 23 3.60 16.50 -31.03
N PHE A 24 2.72 15.49 -30.99
CA PHE A 24 3.15 14.10 -30.97
C PHE A 24 3.83 13.69 -32.28
N GLU A 25 3.33 14.17 -33.42
CA GLU A 25 3.93 13.92 -34.72
C GLU A 25 5.33 14.52 -34.81
N ASP A 26 5.49 15.80 -34.43
CA ASP A 26 6.76 16.50 -34.51
C ASP A 26 7.80 15.96 -33.51
N ARG A 27 7.38 15.61 -32.28
CA ARG A 27 8.31 15.22 -31.20
C ARG A 27 8.67 13.75 -31.20
N ILE A 28 7.83 12.88 -31.75
CA ILE A 28 8.00 11.42 -31.71
C ILE A 28 7.75 10.82 -33.08
N GLY A 29 6.63 11.18 -33.72
CA GLY A 29 6.17 10.57 -34.97
C GLY A 29 7.20 10.59 -36.10
N ARG A 30 7.73 11.77 -36.44
CA ARG A 30 8.72 11.96 -37.52
C ARG A 30 9.99 11.13 -37.31
N ALA A 31 10.48 11.04 -36.06
CA ALA A 31 11.69 10.29 -35.74
C ALA A 31 11.47 8.76 -35.74
N THR A 32 10.22 8.31 -35.66
CA THR A 32 9.86 6.89 -35.53
C THR A 32 9.05 6.34 -36.70
N GLY A 33 8.72 7.18 -37.69
CA GLY A 33 7.87 6.80 -38.81
C GLY A 33 6.39 6.61 -38.44
N LEU A 34 5.93 7.19 -37.33
CA LEU A 34 4.55 7.09 -36.84
C LEU A 34 3.78 8.40 -37.08
N SER A 35 2.47 8.32 -37.31
CA SER A 35 1.59 9.50 -37.22
C SER A 35 1.51 10.03 -35.78
N GLY A 36 1.06 11.28 -35.59
CA GLY A 36 0.87 11.84 -34.25
C GLY A 36 -0.07 11.02 -33.36
N VAL A 37 -1.11 10.41 -33.93
CA VAL A 37 -2.05 9.55 -33.19
C VAL A 37 -1.40 8.22 -32.80
N GLU A 38 -0.64 7.60 -33.71
CA GLU A 38 0.08 6.36 -33.42
C GLU A 38 1.17 6.55 -32.37
N ALA A 39 1.90 7.66 -32.45
CA ALA A 39 2.90 8.06 -31.47
C ALA A 39 2.25 8.26 -30.07
N ALA A 40 1.14 8.98 -29.99
CA ALA A 40 0.39 9.14 -28.74
C ALA A 40 -0.10 7.78 -28.19
N GLY A 41 -0.58 6.89 -29.07
CA GLY A 41 -0.96 5.52 -28.73
C GLY A 41 0.21 4.69 -28.18
N ALA A 42 1.41 4.83 -28.77
CA ALA A 42 2.62 4.17 -28.31
C ALA A 42 3.04 4.66 -26.91
N VAL A 43 2.97 5.96 -26.65
CA VAL A 43 3.21 6.54 -25.33
C VAL A 43 2.23 5.98 -24.29
N LEU A 44 0.95 5.88 -24.62
CA LEU A 44 -0.05 5.27 -23.73
C LEU A 44 0.24 3.79 -23.44
N ARG A 45 0.65 3.01 -24.45
CA ARG A 45 1.04 1.60 -24.27
C ARG A 45 2.23 1.49 -23.33
N LEU A 46 3.28 2.29 -23.54
CA LEU A 46 4.46 2.27 -22.68
C LEU A 46 4.13 2.69 -21.25
N GLY A 47 3.29 3.73 -21.08
CA GLY A 47 2.82 4.14 -19.76
C GLY A 47 2.06 3.03 -19.04
N ASN A 48 1.17 2.33 -19.75
CA ASN A 48 0.43 1.18 -19.19
C ASN A 48 1.36 0.03 -18.78
N VAL A 49 2.34 -0.32 -19.63
CA VAL A 49 3.32 -1.38 -19.31
C VAL A 49 4.12 -1.02 -18.05
N LYS A 50 4.57 0.22 -17.92
CA LYS A 50 5.28 0.69 -16.71
C LYS A 50 4.41 0.60 -15.46
N MET A 51 3.17 1.08 -15.53
CA MET A 51 2.23 1.03 -14.40
C MET A 51 1.89 -0.42 -14.01
N ALA A 52 1.65 -1.30 -14.98
CA ALA A 52 1.41 -2.72 -14.73
C ALA A 52 2.64 -3.39 -14.11
N GLY A 53 3.84 -3.10 -14.61
CA GLY A 53 5.09 -3.60 -14.01
C GLY A 53 5.23 -3.20 -12.55
N ALA A 54 4.91 -1.95 -12.21
CA ALA A 54 4.93 -1.48 -10.82
C ALA A 54 3.92 -2.21 -9.93
N ILE A 55 2.67 -2.38 -10.40
CA ILE A 55 1.64 -3.14 -9.66
C ILE A 55 2.11 -4.58 -9.43
N ARG A 56 2.60 -5.26 -10.48
CA ARG A 56 3.11 -6.63 -10.41
C ARG A 56 4.25 -6.75 -9.40
N MET A 57 5.20 -5.82 -9.43
CA MET A 57 6.35 -5.81 -8.52
C MET A 57 5.90 -5.67 -7.06
N VAL A 58 4.98 -4.75 -6.75
CA VAL A 58 4.47 -4.57 -5.38
C VAL A 58 3.67 -5.80 -4.93
N SER A 59 2.80 -6.36 -5.77
CA SER A 59 2.02 -7.56 -5.45
C SER A 59 2.90 -8.79 -5.21
N VAL A 60 3.78 -9.11 -6.15
CA VAL A 60 4.66 -10.28 -6.07
C VAL A 60 5.67 -10.13 -4.94
N SER A 61 6.20 -8.93 -4.71
CA SER A 61 7.12 -8.70 -3.58
C SER A 61 6.45 -9.07 -2.27
N ARG A 62 5.13 -8.87 -2.12
CA ARG A 62 4.32 -9.26 -0.96
C ARG A 62 3.82 -10.72 -0.97
N GLY A 63 4.15 -11.50 -2.00
CA GLY A 63 3.73 -12.90 -2.14
C GLY A 63 2.32 -13.09 -2.69
N HIS A 64 1.76 -12.06 -3.34
CA HIS A 64 0.41 -12.10 -3.92
C HIS A 64 0.47 -12.20 -5.44
N ASP A 65 -0.32 -13.12 -6.01
CA ASP A 65 -0.58 -13.15 -7.45
C ASP A 65 -1.67 -12.13 -7.78
N PRO A 66 -1.41 -11.12 -8.64
CA PRO A 66 -2.43 -10.14 -9.02
C PRO A 66 -3.75 -10.76 -9.50
N ARG A 67 -3.70 -11.93 -10.17
CA ARG A 67 -4.88 -12.58 -10.78
C ARG A 67 -5.96 -12.96 -9.77
N ASP A 68 -5.61 -13.06 -8.49
CA ASP A 68 -6.55 -13.36 -7.41
C ASP A 68 -7.34 -12.12 -6.94
N PHE A 69 -7.10 -10.93 -7.53
CA PHE A 69 -7.64 -9.65 -7.07
C PHE A 69 -8.46 -8.91 -8.12
N ALA A 70 -9.23 -7.92 -7.67
CA ALA A 70 -9.85 -6.92 -8.53
C ALA A 70 -9.02 -5.64 -8.56
N LEU A 71 -8.93 -4.96 -9.71
CA LEU A 71 -8.33 -3.65 -9.82
C LEU A 71 -9.30 -2.57 -9.33
N PHE A 72 -9.05 -1.98 -8.17
CA PHE A 72 -9.78 -0.78 -7.74
C PHE A 72 -9.13 0.48 -8.33
N ALA A 73 -9.71 1.01 -9.41
CA ALA A 73 -9.15 2.13 -10.14
C ALA A 73 -9.84 3.45 -9.75
N PHE A 74 -9.13 4.29 -9.00
CA PHE A 74 -9.58 5.61 -8.57
C PHE A 74 -8.55 6.70 -8.92
N GLY A 75 -8.79 7.93 -8.47
CA GLY A 75 -8.05 9.12 -8.85
C GLY A 75 -8.55 9.72 -10.18
N GLY A 76 -7.98 10.86 -10.56
CA GLY A 76 -8.41 11.58 -11.77
C GLY A 76 -8.12 10.82 -13.07
N ALA A 77 -6.97 10.14 -13.14
CA ALA A 77 -6.52 9.43 -14.34
C ALA A 77 -6.62 7.90 -14.25
N GLY A 78 -6.73 7.32 -13.04
CA GLY A 78 -6.69 5.86 -12.85
C GLY A 78 -7.68 5.09 -13.75
N PRO A 79 -8.98 5.47 -13.79
CA PRO A 79 -9.96 4.82 -14.66
C PRO A 79 -9.61 4.87 -16.16
N LEU A 80 -8.82 5.84 -16.63
CA LEU A 80 -8.41 5.96 -18.04
C LEU A 80 -7.44 4.86 -18.49
N HIS A 81 -6.81 4.18 -17.53
CA HIS A 81 -5.83 3.11 -17.75
C HIS A 81 -6.34 1.75 -17.29
N ALA A 82 -7.40 1.71 -16.47
CA ALA A 82 -7.81 0.55 -15.70
C ALA A 82 -8.00 -0.72 -16.54
N THR A 83 -8.71 -0.66 -17.67
CA THR A 83 -8.95 -1.84 -18.52
C THR A 83 -7.70 -2.37 -19.19
N ALA A 84 -6.77 -1.48 -19.56
CA ALA A 84 -5.49 -1.87 -20.14
C ALA A 84 -4.56 -2.49 -19.10
N LEU A 85 -4.52 -1.92 -17.89
CA LEU A 85 -3.78 -2.48 -16.76
C LEU A 85 -4.32 -3.84 -16.35
N ALA A 86 -5.64 -3.98 -16.27
CA ALA A 86 -6.29 -5.25 -15.94
C ALA A 86 -5.93 -6.34 -16.95
N ARG A 87 -5.93 -6.01 -18.24
CA ARG A 87 -5.52 -6.95 -19.29
C ARG A 87 -4.05 -7.36 -19.18
N GLU A 88 -3.16 -6.40 -18.97
CA GLU A 88 -1.71 -6.63 -18.83
C GLU A 88 -1.35 -7.49 -17.61
N LEU A 89 -2.15 -7.38 -16.56
CA LEU A 89 -1.96 -8.09 -15.30
C LEU A 89 -2.77 -9.39 -15.18
N GLY A 90 -3.68 -9.65 -16.12
CA GLY A 90 -4.61 -10.79 -16.05
C GLY A 90 -5.66 -10.66 -14.94
N LEU A 91 -6.02 -9.43 -14.55
CA LEU A 91 -7.00 -9.17 -13.50
C LEU A 91 -8.41 -9.48 -14.01
N PRO A 92 -9.19 -10.34 -13.31
CA PRO A 92 -10.51 -10.73 -13.77
C PRO A 92 -11.56 -9.62 -13.65
N LYS A 93 -11.34 -8.62 -12.79
CA LYS A 93 -12.32 -7.58 -12.48
C LYS A 93 -11.67 -6.22 -12.31
N VAL A 94 -12.39 -5.18 -12.73
CA VAL A 94 -12.07 -3.77 -12.47
C VAL A 94 -13.25 -3.14 -11.75
N LEU A 95 -12.97 -2.46 -10.64
CA LEU A 95 -13.94 -1.69 -9.88
C LEU A 95 -13.56 -0.21 -9.97
N VAL A 96 -14.47 0.60 -10.51
CA VAL A 96 -14.34 2.06 -10.58
C VAL A 96 -15.41 2.65 -9.67
N PRO A 97 -15.04 3.40 -8.61
CA PRO A 97 -16.03 4.04 -7.75
C PRO A 97 -16.77 5.14 -8.52
N ALA A 98 -17.99 5.48 -8.09
CA ALA A 98 -18.83 6.47 -8.78
C ALA A 98 -18.17 7.84 -8.93
N ARG A 99 -17.32 8.23 -7.98
CA ARG A 99 -16.57 9.49 -7.99
C ARG A 99 -15.06 9.22 -7.81
N PRO A 100 -14.38 8.72 -8.85
CA PRO A 100 -13.00 8.27 -8.74
C PRO A 100 -12.03 9.42 -8.43
N GLY A 101 -12.28 10.62 -8.95
CA GLY A 101 -11.43 11.80 -8.74
C GLY A 101 -11.32 12.27 -7.28
N ILE A 102 -12.29 11.94 -6.43
CA ILE A 102 -12.34 12.39 -5.02
C ILE A 102 -12.28 11.24 -4.01
N THR A 103 -12.04 10.02 -4.47
CA THR A 103 -12.06 8.83 -3.59
C THR A 103 -11.06 8.94 -2.44
N ASN A 104 -9.91 9.60 -2.65
CA ASN A 104 -8.96 9.86 -1.57
C ASN A 104 -9.54 10.77 -0.47
N ALA A 105 -10.22 11.85 -0.85
CA ALA A 105 -10.85 12.76 0.10
C ALA A 105 -11.98 12.07 0.87
N LEU A 106 -12.75 11.20 0.21
CA LEU A 106 -13.74 10.36 0.89
C LEU A 106 -13.10 9.48 1.95
N GLY A 107 -11.94 8.88 1.66
CA GLY A 107 -11.15 8.10 2.61
C GLY A 107 -10.82 8.87 3.89
N CYS A 108 -10.45 10.15 3.77
CA CYS A 108 -10.18 11.00 4.94
C CYS A 108 -11.42 11.28 5.79
N VAL A 109 -12.62 11.29 5.19
CA VAL A 109 -13.89 11.54 5.90
C VAL A 109 -14.39 10.31 6.64
N VAL A 110 -14.14 9.12 6.08
CA VAL A 110 -14.61 7.84 6.67
C VAL A 110 -13.54 7.10 7.46
N ALA A 111 -12.33 7.66 7.56
CA ALA A 111 -11.25 7.07 8.33
C ALA A 111 -11.58 7.14 9.82
N ASP A 112 -11.32 6.04 10.52
CA ASP A 112 -11.43 5.99 11.98
C ASP A 112 -10.38 6.91 12.62
N LEU A 113 -10.74 7.51 13.75
CA LEU A 113 -9.78 8.15 14.64
C LEU A 113 -8.80 7.10 15.15
N ARG A 114 -7.51 7.28 14.87
CA ARG A 114 -6.46 6.33 15.21
C ARG A 114 -5.18 7.04 15.63
N HIS A 115 -4.57 6.54 16.71
CA HIS A 115 -3.21 6.89 17.11
C HIS A 115 -2.34 5.63 17.08
N ASP A 116 -1.16 5.75 16.46
CA ASP A 116 -0.16 4.70 16.40
C ASP A 116 1.04 5.09 17.25
N PHE A 117 1.48 4.17 18.11
CA PHE A 117 2.64 4.35 18.98
C PHE A 117 3.67 3.27 18.66
N VAL A 118 4.95 3.67 18.60
CA VAL A 118 6.07 2.79 18.29
C VAL A 118 7.17 3.04 19.31
N ASN A 119 7.75 1.96 19.83
CA ASN A 119 8.87 2.04 20.77
C ASN A 119 9.97 1.05 20.34
N THR A 120 11.12 1.55 19.95
CA THR A 120 12.26 0.69 19.59
C THR A 120 12.81 -0.03 20.82
N VAL A 121 12.93 -1.36 20.72
CA VAL A 121 13.52 -2.23 21.74
C VAL A 121 14.87 -2.77 21.28
N ASN A 122 14.93 -3.27 20.04
CA ASN A 122 16.11 -3.86 19.40
C ASN A 122 16.90 -4.85 20.28
N GLN A 123 16.26 -5.94 20.70
CA GLN A 123 16.86 -6.98 21.54
C GLN A 123 16.49 -8.39 21.08
N PRO A 124 17.37 -9.40 21.30
CA PRO A 124 17.02 -10.79 21.08
C PRO A 124 15.81 -11.20 21.92
N VAL A 125 14.86 -11.94 21.34
CA VAL A 125 13.65 -12.38 22.04
C VAL A 125 13.99 -13.19 23.29
N ALA A 126 15.06 -13.99 23.25
CA ALA A 126 15.50 -14.80 24.38
C ALA A 126 15.86 -13.97 25.63
N SER A 127 16.35 -12.73 25.46
CA SER A 127 16.78 -11.85 26.53
C SER A 127 15.76 -10.78 26.93
N LEU A 128 14.56 -10.79 26.34
CA LEU A 128 13.53 -9.80 26.66
C LEU A 128 13.03 -9.93 28.11
N ASP A 129 12.81 -8.79 28.75
CA ASP A 129 12.00 -8.71 29.95
C ASP A 129 10.53 -8.58 29.55
N GLU A 130 9.77 -9.65 29.79
CA GLU A 130 8.34 -9.73 29.49
C GLU A 130 7.52 -8.70 30.28
N THR A 131 7.95 -8.36 31.49
CA THR A 131 7.29 -7.34 32.33
C THR A 131 7.49 -5.95 31.75
N GLN A 132 8.71 -5.66 31.29
CA GLN A 132 9.01 -4.39 30.64
C GLN A 132 8.23 -4.24 29.33
N LEU A 133 8.19 -5.29 28.51
CA LEU A 133 7.43 -5.28 27.24
C LEU A 133 5.94 -5.04 27.49
N HIS A 134 5.36 -5.77 28.45
CA HIS A 134 3.97 -5.57 28.86
C HIS A 134 3.72 -4.12 29.29
N GLY A 135 4.61 -3.55 30.12
CA GLY A 135 4.53 -2.17 30.57
C GLY A 135 4.57 -1.15 29.43
N VAL A 136 5.38 -1.37 28.40
CA VAL A 136 5.43 -0.51 27.20
C VAL A 136 4.10 -0.55 26.44
N LEU A 137 3.54 -1.74 26.21
CA LEU A 137 2.28 -1.91 25.48
C LEU A 137 1.10 -1.30 26.24
N GLU A 138 1.04 -1.48 27.56
CA GLU A 138 0.01 -0.85 28.40
C GLU A 138 0.17 0.66 28.47
N ARG A 139 1.40 1.18 28.50
CA ARG A 139 1.63 2.62 28.42
C ARG A 139 1.11 3.19 27.09
N HIS A 140 1.40 2.56 25.96
CA HIS A 140 0.86 2.98 24.66
C HIS A 140 -0.67 2.96 24.63
N ARG A 141 -1.29 1.93 25.22
CA ARG A 141 -2.75 1.84 25.35
C ARG A 141 -3.30 3.04 26.12
N ASN A 142 -2.76 3.30 27.32
CA ASN A 142 -3.23 4.38 28.18
C ASN A 142 -3.04 5.76 27.54
N GLU A 143 -1.88 6.01 26.92
CA GLU A 143 -1.61 7.25 26.17
C GLU A 143 -2.59 7.42 25.00
N GLY A 144 -2.87 6.35 24.26
CA GLY A 144 -3.84 6.37 23.16
C GLY A 144 -5.26 6.64 23.62
N GLU A 145 -5.71 5.96 24.67
CA GLU A 145 -7.03 6.19 25.28
C GLU A 145 -7.17 7.63 25.80
N GLU A 146 -6.12 8.20 26.40
CA GLU A 146 -6.11 9.59 26.85
C GLU A 146 -6.20 10.59 25.69
N LEU A 147 -5.43 10.38 24.61
CA LEU A 147 -5.49 11.24 23.42
C LEU A 147 -6.86 11.19 22.74
N ILE A 148 -7.40 9.99 22.52
CA ILE A 148 -8.76 9.82 22.00
C ILE A 148 -9.78 10.49 22.92
N GLY A 149 -9.59 10.39 24.24
CA GLY A 149 -10.43 11.05 25.23
C GLY A 149 -10.45 12.58 25.13
N LYS A 150 -9.38 13.21 24.60
CA LYS A 150 -9.27 14.66 24.38
C LYS A 150 -9.90 15.14 23.07
N GLU A 151 -10.18 14.24 22.14
CA GLU A 151 -10.76 14.60 20.85
C GLU A 151 -12.22 15.07 20.97
N ALA A 152 -12.62 15.95 20.06
CA ALA A 152 -13.97 16.50 20.02
C ALA A 152 -15.01 15.42 19.63
N VAL A 153 -14.60 14.45 18.83
CA VAL A 153 -15.44 13.32 18.40
C VAL A 153 -15.27 12.17 19.40
N LYS A 154 -16.36 11.73 20.02
CA LYS A 154 -16.35 10.59 20.93
C LYS A 154 -16.66 9.30 20.15
N PRO A 155 -15.73 8.33 20.07
CA PRO A 155 -15.98 7.09 19.37
C PRO A 155 -16.96 6.20 20.15
N GLU A 156 -17.76 5.41 19.43
CA GLU A 156 -18.65 4.40 20.03
C GLU A 156 -17.86 3.22 20.63
N MET A 157 -16.70 2.91 20.05
CA MET A 157 -15.83 1.82 20.46
C MET A 157 -14.36 2.22 20.28
N ILE A 158 -13.53 1.88 21.27
CA ILE A 158 -12.08 1.94 21.14
C ILE A 158 -11.56 0.51 20.98
N ARG A 159 -10.78 0.29 19.92
CA ARG A 159 -10.10 -0.99 19.67
C ARG A 159 -8.60 -0.80 19.81
N VAL A 160 -7.98 -1.64 20.65
CA VAL A 160 -6.53 -1.66 20.84
C VAL A 160 -5.96 -2.84 20.07
N THR A 161 -4.91 -2.61 19.28
CA THR A 161 -4.19 -3.64 18.54
C THR A 161 -2.71 -3.54 18.80
N HIS A 162 -2.08 -4.68 19.07
CA HIS A 162 -0.64 -4.76 19.31
C HIS A 162 0.03 -5.52 18.17
N SER A 163 1.24 -5.09 17.80
CA SER A 163 2.10 -5.77 16.84
C SER A 163 3.55 -5.54 17.20
N ALA A 164 4.41 -6.47 16.84
CA ALA A 164 5.85 -6.38 17.01
C ALA A 164 6.56 -6.42 15.66
N ASP A 165 7.49 -5.50 15.43
CA ASP A 165 8.40 -5.59 14.29
C ASP A 165 9.59 -6.47 14.68
N MET A 166 9.76 -7.57 13.95
CA MET A 166 10.71 -8.61 14.32
C MET A 166 11.54 -9.05 13.13
N GLN A 167 12.75 -9.55 13.39
CA GLN A 167 13.62 -10.15 12.39
C GLN A 167 14.43 -11.29 12.99
N PHE A 168 15.01 -12.17 12.17
CA PHE A 168 16.04 -13.07 12.66
C PHE A 168 17.33 -12.30 12.95
N VAL A 169 18.04 -12.67 14.01
CA VAL A 169 19.37 -12.09 14.31
C VAL A 169 20.30 -12.34 13.11
N GLY A 170 20.97 -11.28 12.65
CA GLY A 170 21.87 -11.31 11.48
C GLY A 170 21.19 -11.12 10.13
N GLN A 171 19.86 -11.00 10.08
CA GLN A 171 19.13 -10.62 8.87
C GLN A 171 18.69 -9.14 8.94
N THR A 172 18.40 -8.57 7.77
CA THR A 172 17.88 -7.20 7.62
C THR A 172 16.38 -7.16 7.28
N HIS A 173 15.74 -8.31 7.16
CA HIS A 173 14.32 -8.42 6.79
C HIS A 173 13.44 -8.39 8.02
N ILE A 174 12.78 -7.26 8.23
CA ILE A 174 11.81 -7.05 9.30
C ILE A 174 10.42 -7.46 8.82
N ILE A 175 9.68 -8.17 9.66
CA ILE A 175 8.26 -8.47 9.48
C ILE A 175 7.45 -7.99 10.69
N ASN A 176 6.28 -7.44 10.42
CA ASN A 176 5.33 -7.06 11.46
C ASN A 176 4.50 -8.28 11.88
N VAL A 177 4.50 -8.59 13.17
CA VAL A 177 3.87 -9.76 13.77
C VAL A 177 2.71 -9.30 14.67
N PRO A 178 1.44 -9.59 14.33
CA PRO A 178 0.32 -9.27 15.19
C PRO A 178 0.42 -10.00 16.53
N LEU A 179 0.17 -9.28 17.62
CA LEU A 179 0.14 -9.83 18.98
C LEU A 179 -1.32 -9.99 19.44
N PRO A 180 -1.67 -11.11 20.08
CA PRO A 180 -3.04 -11.37 20.53
C PRO A 180 -3.45 -10.53 21.74
N SER A 181 -2.49 -10.03 22.52
CA SER A 181 -2.69 -9.19 23.71
C SER A 181 -1.40 -8.45 24.05
N SER A 182 -1.43 -7.60 25.08
CA SER A 182 -0.26 -6.97 25.68
C SER A 182 0.56 -7.91 26.57
N ALA A 183 0.01 -9.08 26.92
CA ALA A 183 0.66 -10.08 27.76
C ALA A 183 1.17 -11.22 26.88
N VAL A 184 2.36 -11.03 26.31
CA VAL A 184 3.04 -12.02 25.46
C VAL A 184 4.30 -12.54 26.14
N THR A 185 4.48 -13.86 26.10
CA THR A 185 5.72 -14.50 26.58
C THR A 185 6.77 -14.51 25.48
N ARG A 186 8.04 -14.66 25.84
CA ARG A 186 9.13 -14.82 24.86
C ARG A 186 8.91 -16.00 23.93
N GLU A 187 8.44 -17.12 24.48
CA GLU A 187 8.10 -18.31 23.70
C GLU A 187 6.97 -18.01 22.71
N GLY A 188 5.91 -17.34 23.16
CA GLY A 188 4.80 -16.93 22.30
C GLY A 188 5.26 -16.00 21.17
N LEU A 189 6.11 -15.01 21.46
CA LEU A 189 6.69 -14.13 20.45
C LEU A 189 7.51 -14.88 19.41
N GLN A 190 8.37 -15.81 19.85
CA GLN A 190 9.17 -16.62 18.95
C GLN A 190 8.28 -17.45 18.01
N GLN A 191 7.26 -18.13 18.55
CA GLN A 191 6.33 -18.95 17.76
C GLN A 191 5.51 -18.11 16.77
N LEU A 192 5.00 -16.95 17.21
CA LEU A 192 4.25 -16.02 16.36
C LEU A 192 5.10 -15.51 15.20
N PHE A 193 6.36 -15.15 15.49
CA PHE A 193 7.31 -14.72 14.49
C PHE A 193 7.63 -15.82 13.48
N GLU A 194 7.97 -17.02 13.94
CA GLU A 194 8.28 -18.16 13.06
C GLU A 194 7.09 -18.50 12.16
N LYS A 195 5.88 -18.47 12.70
CA LYS A 195 4.64 -18.66 11.93
C LYS A 195 4.47 -17.58 10.86
N ALA A 196 4.65 -16.31 11.20
CA ALA A 196 4.56 -15.20 10.26
C ALA A 196 5.66 -15.27 9.18
N TYR A 197 6.88 -15.60 9.58
CA TYR A 197 8.03 -15.76 8.67
C TYR A 197 7.80 -16.92 7.70
N PHE A 198 7.38 -18.09 8.19
CA PHE A 198 7.05 -19.22 7.34
C PHE A 198 5.89 -18.90 6.40
N ALA A 199 4.83 -18.23 6.88
CA ALA A 199 3.71 -17.83 6.04
C ALA A 199 4.19 -16.97 4.85
N ARG A 200 5.15 -16.08 5.09
CA ARG A 200 5.69 -15.12 4.13
C ARG A 200 6.72 -15.70 3.16
N PHE A 201 7.68 -16.47 3.67
CA PHE A 201 8.86 -16.91 2.91
C PHE A 201 8.88 -18.41 2.63
N LYS A 202 8.01 -19.20 3.28
CA LYS A 202 7.97 -20.67 3.20
C LYS A 202 9.29 -21.35 3.61
N VAL A 203 10.06 -20.70 4.48
CA VAL A 203 11.34 -21.20 5.02
C VAL A 203 11.25 -21.29 6.54
N GLN A 204 11.81 -22.36 7.11
CA GLN A 204 12.00 -22.54 8.55
C GLN A 204 13.49 -22.41 8.88
N LEU A 205 13.81 -21.69 9.96
CA LEU A 205 15.19 -21.44 10.40
C LEU A 205 15.32 -21.80 11.90
N PRO A 206 15.32 -23.09 12.25
CA PRO A 206 15.19 -23.55 13.65
C PRO A 206 16.39 -23.17 14.53
N GLU A 207 17.55 -22.89 13.92
CA GLU A 207 18.79 -22.54 14.63
C GLU A 207 18.94 -21.04 14.89
N ILE A 208 18.24 -20.19 14.14
CA ILE A 208 18.35 -18.73 14.27
C ILE A 208 17.25 -18.24 15.21
N ARG A 209 17.60 -17.31 16.10
CA ARG A 209 16.65 -16.73 17.07
C ARG A 209 16.11 -15.40 16.58
N ALA A 210 14.88 -15.10 16.97
CA ALA A 210 14.25 -13.83 16.62
C ALA A 210 14.80 -12.67 17.48
N ASN A 211 14.74 -11.48 16.92
CA ASN A 211 15.07 -10.21 17.51
C ASN A 211 13.82 -9.33 17.43
N LEU A 212 13.42 -8.76 18.56
CA LEU A 212 12.38 -7.73 18.60
C LEU A 212 13.03 -6.40 18.27
N VAL A 213 12.56 -5.74 17.21
CA VAL A 213 13.05 -4.44 16.76
C VAL A 213 12.21 -3.32 17.37
N ASN A 214 10.90 -3.33 17.13
CA ASN A 214 9.92 -2.39 17.69
C ASN A 214 8.71 -3.11 18.28
#